data_AF-A0A2W6U3D1-F1
#
_entry.id   AF-A0A2W6U3D1-F1
#
_cell.length_a   1.000
_cell.length_b   1.000
_cell.length_c   1.000
_cell.angle_alpha   90.00
_cell.angle_beta   90.00
_cell.angle_gamma   90.00
#
_symmetry.space_group_name_H-M   'P 1'
#
loop_
_entity.id
_entity.type
_entity.pdbx_description
1 polymer ?
#
loop_
_entity_poly.entity_id
_entity_poly.type
_entity_poly.pdbx_seq_one_letter_code
_entity_poly.pdbx_strand_id
1 'polypeptide(L)'
;MGIVGFLKSLVGAGRPAAPQGHVPQEAGYKALEITPSDDVFDCYDAVFDQAMAKVSGIPAEDVDAIKDYIMAVEGGFLNAHGYYEHVWENYFAGRSWRWLEHEEWLSIFSELGRFPLNFPQPPASQRSSVSSLLQRMKVADLKLLCKCCSVSFNSKTNKAQLIGMLELIPNIEKQPQLQVIASQINSEAKRSLYSLLMRTIQFRAMSLHNKRRALAIGVTEFRVMHTFEQDREFVELAWMRVPDGLPPLFPGDMSGLRSVIPYLDD
;
A
#
# COMPACT_ATOMS: atom_id res chain seq x y z
N MET A 1 77.81 -18.90 -17.08
CA MET A 1 76.63 -18.46 -17.86
C MET A 1 75.88 -17.44 -16.99
N GLY A 2 76.22 -16.14 -17.00
CA GLY A 2 75.58 -15.05 -17.79
C GLY A 2 74.62 -14.24 -16.88
N ILE A 3 75.08 -13.24 -16.08
CA ILE A 3 75.18 -11.76 -16.30
C ILE A 3 73.80 -11.07 -16.38
N VAL A 4 73.38 -9.98 -15.68
CA VAL A 4 73.91 -8.98 -14.71
C VAL A 4 72.75 -8.08 -14.19
N GLY A 5 72.90 -7.47 -12.99
CA GLY A 5 72.39 -6.11 -12.65
C GLY A 5 71.09 -6.04 -11.83
N PHE A 6 70.88 -5.19 -10.81
CA PHE A 6 71.47 -3.90 -10.42
C PHE A 6 71.15 -3.59 -8.93
N LEU A 7 72.08 -2.91 -8.24
CA LEU A 7 71.98 -2.41 -6.86
C LEU A 7 71.17 -1.10 -6.74
N LYS A 8 70.51 -0.90 -5.58
CA LYS A 8 70.29 0.37 -4.82
C LYS A 8 69.49 0.01 -3.54
N SER A 9 70.07 -0.17 -2.35
CA SER A 9 70.61 0.83 -1.39
C SER A 9 69.68 2.02 -1.14
N LEU A 10 69.00 2.05 0.02
CA LEU A 10 69.33 2.92 1.17
C LEU A 10 68.24 2.83 2.26
N VAL A 11 68.63 2.28 3.40
CA VAL A 11 67.94 2.37 4.69
C VAL A 11 68.61 3.50 5.46
N GLY A 12 67.79 4.42 6.01
CA GLY A 12 68.19 5.30 7.10
C GLY A 12 67.84 6.77 6.89
N ALA A 13 66.79 7.25 7.54
CA ALA A 13 66.72 8.57 8.16
C ALA A 13 65.43 8.70 8.98
N GLY A 14 65.50 9.47 10.06
CA GLY A 14 64.54 9.51 11.16
C GLY A 14 63.18 10.14 10.84
N ARG A 15 62.25 9.89 11.76
CA ARG A 15 60.89 10.44 11.81
C ARG A 15 60.87 11.97 11.72
N PRO A 16 60.04 12.57 10.85
CA PRO A 16 59.51 13.90 11.07
C PRO A 16 58.33 13.84 12.05
N ALA A 17 58.26 14.81 12.95
CA ALA A 17 57.15 15.01 13.87
C ALA A 17 55.83 15.27 13.11
N ALA A 18 54.74 14.69 13.61
CA ALA A 18 53.40 14.90 13.05
C ALA A 18 52.99 16.38 13.20
N PRO A 19 52.48 17.03 12.14
CA PRO A 19 51.84 18.32 12.30
C PRO A 19 50.55 18.15 13.11
N GLN A 20 50.41 18.93 14.19
CA GLN A 20 49.16 19.10 14.92
C GLN A 20 48.15 19.79 14.01
N GLY A 21 47.40 19.01 13.23
CA GLY A 21 46.19 19.47 12.57
C GLY A 21 45.01 19.30 13.53
N HIS A 22 44.36 20.41 13.89
CA HIS A 22 43.00 20.36 14.45
C HIS A 22 42.13 19.54 13.51
N VAL A 23 41.64 18.39 13.99
CA VAL A 23 40.48 17.73 13.37
C VAL A 23 39.29 18.64 13.70
N PRO A 24 38.61 19.24 12.71
CA PRO A 24 37.38 19.94 12.99
C PRO A 24 36.44 18.94 13.63
N GLN A 25 36.00 19.25 14.85
CA GLN A 25 34.97 18.51 15.54
C GLN A 25 33.77 18.42 14.59
N GLU A 26 33.44 17.22 14.11
CA GLU A 26 32.27 17.01 13.27
C GLU A 26 31.09 17.64 14.01
N ALA A 27 30.53 18.70 13.44
CA ALA A 27 29.30 19.28 13.92
C ALA A 27 28.28 18.16 13.87
N GLY A 28 27.91 17.63 15.03
CA GLY A 28 26.90 16.60 15.13
C GLY A 28 25.68 17.08 14.34
N TYR A 29 25.34 16.35 13.28
CA TYR A 29 24.13 16.61 12.52
C TYR A 29 22.97 16.47 13.51
N LYS A 30 22.50 17.60 14.05
CA LYS A 30 21.17 17.66 14.63
C LYS A 30 20.25 17.27 13.48
N ALA A 31 19.67 16.07 13.57
CA ALA A 31 18.54 15.72 12.75
C ALA A 31 17.58 16.92 12.86
N LEU A 32 17.31 17.58 11.73
CA LEU A 32 16.29 18.60 11.69
C LEU A 32 15.02 17.89 12.11
N GLU A 33 14.54 18.15 13.33
CA GLU A 33 13.21 17.79 13.75
C GLU A 33 12.28 18.64 12.89
N ILE A 34 11.92 18.12 11.71
CA ILE A 34 10.91 18.70 10.85
C ILE A 34 9.59 18.36 11.53
N THR A 35 9.15 19.24 12.43
CA THR A 35 7.77 19.20 12.92
C THR A 35 6.87 19.48 11.72
N PRO A 36 5.93 18.59 11.38
CA PRO A 36 4.95 18.88 10.34
C PRO A 36 4.21 20.16 10.69
N SER A 37 4.04 21.05 9.71
CA SER A 37 3.28 22.29 9.91
C SER A 37 1.81 21.94 10.18
N ASP A 38 1.16 22.66 11.10
CA ASP A 38 -0.22 22.40 11.54
C ASP A 38 -1.22 22.36 10.36
N ASP A 39 -0.93 23.09 9.29
CA ASP A 39 -1.74 23.13 8.07
C ASP A 39 -1.87 21.78 7.35
N VAL A 40 -0.95 20.84 7.57
CA VAL A 40 -1.05 19.49 7.00
C VAL A 40 -2.15 18.67 7.68
N PHE A 41 -2.39 18.92 8.97
CA PHE A 41 -3.44 18.27 9.75
C PHE A 41 -4.83 18.79 9.35
N ASP A 42 -4.95 20.09 9.08
CA ASP A 42 -6.18 20.67 8.50
C ASP A 42 -6.49 20.10 7.10
N CYS A 43 -5.46 19.83 6.30
CA CYS A 43 -5.63 19.17 5.01
C CYS A 43 -6.11 17.73 5.17
N TYR A 44 -5.63 17.02 6.19
CA TYR A 44 -6.07 15.66 6.50
C TYR A 44 -7.53 15.64 6.94
N ASP A 45 -7.93 16.52 7.85
CA ASP A 45 -9.33 16.65 8.30
C ASP A 45 -10.29 16.82 7.12
N ALA A 46 -10.02 17.79 6.24
CA ALA A 46 -10.85 18.07 5.07
C ALA A 46 -10.93 16.88 4.08
N VAL A 47 -9.82 16.17 3.86
CA VAL A 47 -9.78 15.03 2.94
C VAL A 47 -10.41 13.78 3.56
N PHE A 48 -10.24 13.57 4.86
CA PHE A 48 -10.82 12.46 5.58
C PHE A 48 -12.34 12.48 5.49
N ASP A 49 -12.97 13.62 5.77
CA ASP A 49 -14.43 13.77 5.71
C ASP A 49 -14.97 13.50 4.30
N GLN A 50 -14.30 14.02 3.27
CA GLN A 50 -14.68 13.78 1.88
C GLN A 50 -14.58 12.31 1.48
N ALA A 51 -13.52 11.63 1.90
CA ALA A 51 -13.31 10.22 1.58
C ALA A 51 -14.27 9.31 2.36
N MET A 52 -14.47 9.57 3.65
CA MET A 52 -15.36 8.78 4.50
C MET A 52 -16.84 8.98 4.15
N ALA A 53 -17.22 10.11 3.55
CA ALA A 53 -18.54 10.28 2.95
C ALA A 53 -18.81 9.30 1.78
N LYS A 54 -17.77 8.70 1.20
CA LYS A 54 -17.86 7.63 0.18
C LYS A 54 -17.74 6.24 0.78
N VAL A 55 -17.77 6.10 2.10
CA VAL A 55 -17.78 4.82 2.81
C VAL A 55 -19.16 4.59 3.38
N SER A 56 -19.78 3.46 3.01
CA SER A 56 -21.07 3.04 3.55
C SER A 56 -20.89 1.90 4.55
N GLY A 57 -21.80 1.80 5.53
CA GLY A 57 -21.77 0.76 6.56
C GLY A 57 -20.92 1.09 7.80
N ILE A 58 -20.39 2.31 7.87
CA ILE A 58 -19.77 2.89 9.07
C ILE A 58 -20.69 4.03 9.56
N PRO A 59 -21.19 4.00 10.80
CA PRO A 59 -21.98 5.08 11.39
C PRO A 59 -21.20 6.41 11.46
N ALA A 60 -21.90 7.54 11.40
CA ALA A 60 -21.25 8.86 11.41
C ALA A 60 -20.47 9.11 12.71
N GLU A 61 -21.02 8.68 13.84
CA GLU A 61 -20.37 8.74 15.15
C GLU A 61 -19.05 7.98 15.19
N ASP A 62 -18.95 6.86 14.46
CA ASP A 62 -17.73 6.08 14.36
C ASP A 62 -16.73 6.74 13.40
N VAL A 63 -17.20 7.42 12.35
CA VAL A 63 -16.32 8.21 11.46
C VAL A 63 -15.63 9.32 12.24
N ASP A 64 -16.37 10.06 13.06
CA ASP A 64 -15.82 11.11 13.92
C ASP A 64 -14.84 10.52 14.95
N ALA A 65 -15.20 9.42 15.61
CA ALA A 65 -14.34 8.74 16.57
C ALA A 65 -13.03 8.20 15.95
N ILE A 66 -13.08 7.69 14.71
CA ILE A 66 -11.88 7.29 13.97
C ILE A 66 -10.98 8.50 13.75
N LYS A 67 -11.55 9.61 13.28
CA LYS A 67 -10.78 10.83 12.99
C LYS A 67 -10.10 11.35 14.25
N ASP A 68 -10.86 11.50 15.33
CA ASP A 68 -10.36 11.97 16.62
C ASP A 68 -9.23 11.07 17.15
N TYR A 69 -9.40 9.74 17.05
CA TYR A 69 -8.35 8.79 17.45
C TYR A 69 -7.08 8.99 16.64
N ILE A 70 -7.18 9.09 15.31
CA ILE A 70 -6.02 9.26 14.42
C ILE A 70 -5.28 10.56 14.73
N MET A 71 -6.01 11.65 14.98
CA MET A 71 -5.42 12.95 15.26
C MET A 71 -4.78 13.03 16.65
N ALA A 72 -5.26 12.23 17.61
CA ALA A 72 -4.72 12.17 18.97
C ALA A 72 -3.46 11.27 19.11
N VAL A 73 -3.21 10.37 18.16
CA VAL A 73 -1.99 9.53 18.14
C VAL A 73 -0.75 10.42 17.99
N GLU A 74 0.36 10.06 18.65
CA GLU A 74 1.64 10.76 18.48
C GLU A 74 2.08 10.71 17.00
N GLY A 75 2.29 11.88 16.39
CA GLY A 75 2.53 12.03 14.94
C GLY A 75 1.27 12.00 14.07
N GLY A 76 0.10 11.84 14.68
CA GLY A 76 -1.23 11.84 14.07
C GLY A 76 -1.35 10.90 12.87
N PHE A 77 -1.96 11.38 11.78
CA PHE A 77 -2.15 10.61 10.55
C PHE A 77 -0.84 10.22 9.83
N LEU A 78 0.29 10.86 10.15
CA LEU A 78 1.59 10.50 9.58
C LEU A 78 2.15 9.22 10.22
N ASN A 79 1.68 8.87 11.43
CA ASN A 79 2.06 7.64 12.13
C ASN A 79 1.04 6.51 11.90
N ALA A 80 1.05 5.97 10.68
CA ALA A 80 0.20 4.83 10.30
C ALA A 80 0.27 3.65 11.29
N HIS A 81 1.47 3.36 11.82
CA HIS A 81 1.64 2.27 12.78
C HIS A 81 0.83 2.48 14.07
N GLY A 82 0.64 3.72 14.50
CA GLY A 82 -0.09 4.06 15.72
C GLY A 82 -1.61 3.89 15.64
N TYR A 83 -2.20 3.86 14.44
CA TYR A 83 -3.66 3.79 14.30
C TYR A 83 -4.22 2.70 13.39
N TYR A 84 -3.46 2.16 12.43
CA TYR A 84 -4.02 1.25 11.41
C TYR A 84 -4.67 0.00 12.01
N GLU A 85 -4.02 -0.67 12.97
CA GLU A 85 -4.61 -1.86 13.60
C GLU A 85 -5.79 -1.51 14.49
N HIS A 86 -5.67 -0.46 15.30
CA HIS A 86 -6.74 -0.04 16.20
C HIS A 86 -8.01 0.32 15.42
N VAL A 87 -7.87 1.13 14.37
CA VAL A 87 -9.01 1.58 13.58
C VAL A 87 -9.65 0.39 12.84
N TRP A 88 -8.84 -0.51 12.28
CA TRP A 88 -9.35 -1.73 11.65
C TRP A 88 -10.16 -2.58 12.63
N GLU A 89 -9.59 -2.97 13.76
CA GLU A 89 -10.20 -3.92 14.69
C GLU A 89 -11.49 -3.37 15.33
N ASN A 90 -11.55 -2.07 15.62
CA ASN A 90 -12.68 -1.48 16.34
C ASN A 90 -13.82 -1.00 15.42
N TYR A 91 -13.51 -0.55 14.21
CA TYR A 91 -14.50 0.12 13.36
C TYR A 91 -14.80 -0.59 12.05
N PHE A 92 -13.88 -1.40 11.52
CA PHE A 92 -14.05 -2.05 10.20
C PHE A 92 -14.19 -3.58 10.28
N ALA A 93 -13.45 -4.23 11.17
CA ALA A 93 -13.42 -5.67 11.33
C ALA A 93 -14.83 -6.21 11.70
N GLY A 94 -15.22 -7.32 11.08
CA GLY A 94 -16.54 -7.93 11.29
C GLY A 94 -17.74 -7.15 10.72
N ARG A 95 -17.56 -5.89 10.29
CA ARG A 95 -18.66 -5.09 9.73
C ARG A 95 -18.85 -5.30 8.23
N SER A 96 -20.07 -5.02 7.78
CA SER A 96 -20.40 -4.94 6.36
C SER A 96 -20.31 -3.49 5.90
N TRP A 97 -19.19 -3.14 5.28
CA TRP A 97 -18.93 -1.80 4.76
C TRP A 97 -18.52 -1.88 3.29
N ARG A 98 -18.68 -0.76 2.56
CA ARG A 98 -18.30 -0.64 1.15
C ARG A 98 -17.66 0.72 0.91
N TRP A 99 -16.65 0.76 0.04
CA TRP A 99 -16.04 1.99 -0.44
C TRP A 99 -16.57 2.30 -1.84
N LEU A 100 -17.51 3.24 -1.91
CA LEU A 100 -18.27 3.53 -3.13
C LEU A 100 -17.39 4.05 -4.28
N GLU A 101 -16.36 4.82 -3.96
CA GLU A 101 -15.39 5.28 -4.96
C GLU A 101 -14.58 4.12 -5.56
N HIS A 102 -14.17 3.14 -4.74
CA HIS A 102 -13.50 1.94 -5.26
C HIS A 102 -14.42 1.15 -6.18
N GLU A 103 -15.70 1.00 -5.81
CA GLU A 103 -16.68 0.29 -6.63
C GLU A 103 -16.99 1.01 -7.95
N GLU A 104 -17.06 2.35 -7.94
CA GLU A 104 -17.22 3.16 -9.14
C GLU A 104 -16.05 2.93 -10.11
N TRP A 105 -14.81 3.05 -9.62
CA TRP A 105 -13.62 2.81 -10.44
C TRP A 105 -13.50 1.36 -10.91
N LEU A 106 -13.89 0.41 -10.06
CA LEU A 106 -13.97 -1.00 -10.44
C LEU A 106 -14.94 -1.22 -11.60
N SER A 107 -16.10 -0.55 -11.60
CA SER A 107 -17.05 -0.62 -12.72
C SER A 107 -16.44 -0.04 -14.00
N ILE A 108 -15.84 1.14 -13.91
CA ILE A 108 -15.22 1.82 -15.06
C ILE A 108 -14.13 0.95 -15.69
N PHE A 109 -13.20 0.41 -14.88
CA PHE A 109 -12.12 -0.42 -15.39
C PHE A 109 -12.60 -1.77 -15.92
N SER A 110 -13.67 -2.32 -15.32
CA SER A 110 -14.32 -3.53 -15.85
C SER A 110 -14.93 -3.30 -17.23
N GLU A 111 -15.58 -2.16 -17.46
CA GLU A 111 -16.13 -1.77 -18.77
C GLU A 111 -15.04 -1.57 -19.82
N LEU A 112 -13.87 -1.08 -19.43
CA LEU A 112 -12.70 -0.96 -20.28
C LEU A 112 -12.01 -2.31 -20.57
N GLY A 113 -12.31 -3.35 -19.79
CA GLY A 113 -11.69 -4.68 -19.91
C GLY A 113 -10.23 -4.74 -19.49
N ARG A 114 -9.72 -3.71 -18.80
CA ARG A 114 -8.32 -3.59 -18.35
C ARG A 114 -8.24 -2.75 -17.08
N PHE A 115 -7.24 -3.01 -16.25
CA PHE A 115 -7.05 -2.39 -14.95
C PHE A 115 -5.67 -1.73 -14.82
N PRO A 116 -5.57 -0.63 -14.05
CA PRO A 116 -4.28 -0.10 -13.63
C PRO A 116 -3.48 -1.12 -12.81
N LEU A 117 -2.15 -1.03 -12.84
CA LEU A 117 -1.24 -2.02 -12.23
C LEU A 117 -1.53 -2.29 -10.75
N ASN A 118 -1.78 -1.22 -9.98
CA ASN A 118 -1.96 -1.29 -8.53
C ASN A 118 -3.42 -1.20 -8.09
N PHE A 119 -4.37 -1.24 -9.04
CA PHE A 119 -5.78 -1.19 -8.68
C PHE A 119 -6.19 -2.50 -8.01
N PRO A 120 -6.72 -2.48 -6.77
CA PRO A 120 -7.18 -3.69 -6.12
C PRO A 120 -8.41 -4.24 -6.84
N GLN A 121 -8.19 -5.28 -7.62
CA GLN A 121 -9.27 -6.01 -8.24
C GLN A 121 -9.95 -6.89 -7.19
N PRO A 122 -11.28 -7.04 -7.21
CA PRO A 122 -11.89 -8.15 -6.52
C PRO A 122 -11.20 -9.43 -7.00
N PRO A 123 -10.96 -10.41 -6.13
CA PRO A 123 -10.51 -11.72 -6.58
C PRO A 123 -11.44 -12.14 -7.71
N ALA A 124 -10.86 -12.47 -8.88
CA ALA A 124 -11.60 -12.76 -10.10
C ALA A 124 -12.87 -13.54 -9.74
N SER A 125 -14.03 -13.12 -10.27
CA SER A 125 -15.40 -13.54 -9.92
C SER A 125 -15.70 -15.06 -9.93
N GLN A 126 -14.70 -15.91 -10.04
CA GLN A 126 -14.71 -17.20 -9.39
C GLN A 126 -14.89 -16.96 -7.89
N ARG A 127 -16.14 -17.11 -7.40
CA ARG A 127 -16.42 -17.64 -6.04
C ARG A 127 -15.24 -18.51 -5.69
N SER A 128 -14.42 -18.14 -4.68
CA SER A 128 -13.11 -18.76 -4.43
C SER A 128 -13.22 -20.22 -4.81
N SER A 129 -12.68 -20.57 -5.99
CA SER A 129 -12.98 -21.87 -6.57
C SER A 129 -12.63 -22.89 -5.50
N VAL A 130 -13.41 -23.98 -5.38
CA VAL A 130 -13.11 -25.03 -4.41
C VAL A 130 -11.60 -25.35 -4.43
N SER A 131 -11.01 -25.37 -5.63
CA SER A 131 -9.58 -25.41 -5.87
C SER A 131 -8.77 -24.38 -5.09
N SER A 132 -9.06 -23.09 -5.22
CA SER A 132 -8.34 -22.01 -4.52
C SER A 132 -8.42 -22.12 -2.99
N LEU A 133 -9.58 -22.54 -2.44
CA LEU A 133 -9.75 -22.75 -1.00
C LEU A 133 -8.90 -23.95 -0.53
N LEU A 134 -8.96 -25.05 -1.25
CA LEU A 134 -8.18 -26.25 -0.98
C LEU A 134 -6.67 -26.02 -1.13
N GLN A 135 -6.25 -25.16 -2.06
CA GLN A 135 -4.85 -24.77 -2.23
C GLN A 135 -4.30 -24.03 -1.00
N ARG A 136 -5.14 -23.32 -0.23
CA ARG A 136 -4.69 -22.67 1.02
C ARG A 136 -4.56 -23.63 2.21
N MET A 137 -5.15 -24.83 2.14
CA MET A 137 -5.02 -25.84 3.19
C MET A 137 -3.62 -26.46 3.23
N LYS A 138 -3.17 -26.84 4.44
CA LYS A 138 -1.97 -27.66 4.60
C LYS A 138 -2.30 -29.11 4.21
N VAL A 139 -1.28 -29.88 3.82
CA VAL A 139 -1.45 -31.30 3.42
C VAL A 139 -2.08 -32.13 4.53
N ALA A 140 -1.74 -31.87 5.80
CA ALA A 140 -2.36 -32.55 6.94
C ALA A 140 -3.88 -32.29 7.01
N ASP A 141 -4.29 -31.04 6.82
CA ASP A 141 -5.69 -30.63 6.86
C ASP A 141 -6.47 -31.20 5.66
N LEU A 142 -5.85 -31.24 4.47
CA LEU A 142 -6.43 -31.90 3.29
C LEU A 142 -6.65 -33.40 3.53
N LYS A 143 -5.67 -34.09 4.12
CA LYS A 143 -5.81 -35.51 4.49
C LYS A 143 -6.92 -35.73 5.52
N LEU A 144 -7.06 -34.81 6.48
CA LEU A 144 -8.15 -34.85 7.45
C LEU A 144 -9.51 -34.65 6.77
N LEU A 145 -9.62 -33.66 5.89
CA LEU A 145 -10.83 -33.39 5.12
C LEU A 145 -11.20 -34.58 4.22
N CYS A 146 -10.24 -35.22 3.55
CA CYS A 146 -10.48 -36.45 2.79
C CYS A 146 -11.07 -37.55 3.68
N LYS A 147 -10.54 -37.75 4.90
CA LYS A 147 -11.09 -38.72 5.86
C LYS A 147 -12.51 -38.34 6.29
N CYS A 148 -12.78 -37.07 6.57
CA CYS A 148 -14.11 -36.58 6.94
C CYS A 148 -15.14 -36.80 5.82
N CYS A 149 -14.71 -36.74 4.56
CA CYS A 149 -15.56 -36.98 3.40
C CYS A 149 -15.48 -38.42 2.87
N SER A 150 -14.94 -39.37 3.65
CA SER A 150 -14.81 -40.78 3.29
C SER A 150 -14.04 -41.06 1.98
N VAL A 151 -13.11 -40.18 1.61
CA VAL A 151 -12.21 -40.36 0.47
C VAL A 151 -11.01 -41.19 0.87
N SER A 152 -10.81 -42.31 0.18
CA SER A 152 -9.60 -43.13 0.34
C SER A 152 -8.43 -42.52 -0.43
N PHE A 153 -7.26 -42.46 0.21
CA PHE A 153 -6.02 -42.01 -0.42
C PHE A 153 -4.84 -42.80 0.14
N ASN A 154 -3.73 -42.84 -0.59
CA ASN A 154 -2.52 -43.52 -0.15
C ASN A 154 -1.61 -42.56 0.63
N SER A 155 -0.70 -43.08 1.46
CA SER A 155 0.17 -42.22 2.28
C SER A 155 1.08 -41.29 1.47
N LYS A 156 1.40 -41.70 0.23
CA LYS A 156 2.24 -40.99 -0.75
C LYS A 156 1.46 -40.02 -1.63
N THR A 157 0.13 -39.92 -1.48
CA THR A 157 -0.71 -39.02 -2.29
C THR A 157 -0.28 -37.57 -2.04
N ASN A 158 0.08 -36.87 -3.12
CA ASN A 158 0.59 -35.51 -3.03
C ASN A 158 -0.56 -34.48 -2.93
N LYS A 159 -0.23 -33.22 -2.64
CA LYS A 159 -1.21 -32.14 -2.44
C LYS A 159 -2.16 -31.99 -3.63
N ALA A 160 -1.63 -31.93 -4.86
CA ALA A 160 -2.45 -31.74 -6.05
C ALA A 160 -3.44 -32.90 -6.26
N GLN A 161 -3.03 -34.14 -5.98
CA GLN A 161 -3.91 -35.31 -6.03
C GLN A 161 -5.00 -35.26 -4.96
N LEU A 162 -4.67 -34.86 -3.73
CA LEU A 162 -5.68 -34.70 -2.66
C LEU A 162 -6.71 -33.63 -3.02
N ILE A 163 -6.27 -32.52 -3.60
CA ILE A 163 -7.15 -31.44 -4.07
C ILE A 163 -8.07 -31.97 -5.17
N GLY A 164 -7.52 -32.64 -6.19
CA GLY A 164 -8.31 -33.21 -7.28
C GLY A 164 -9.34 -34.25 -6.80
N MET A 165 -9.02 -35.03 -5.76
CA MET A 165 -9.99 -35.96 -5.15
C MET A 165 -11.12 -35.22 -4.42
N LEU A 166 -10.80 -34.15 -3.69
CA LEU A 166 -11.77 -33.35 -2.93
C LEU A 166 -12.68 -32.50 -3.82
N GLU A 167 -12.19 -32.03 -4.96
CA GLU A 167 -12.97 -31.28 -5.96
C GLU A 167 -14.12 -32.11 -6.56
N LEU A 168 -14.01 -33.44 -6.54
CA LEU A 168 -15.07 -34.34 -7.02
C LEU A 168 -16.23 -34.49 -6.03
N ILE A 169 -16.09 -33.98 -4.79
CA ILE A 169 -17.09 -34.14 -3.75
C ILE A 169 -18.17 -33.05 -3.91
N PRO A 170 -19.44 -33.43 -4.06
CA PRO A 170 -20.52 -32.46 -4.18
C PRO A 170 -20.64 -31.59 -2.93
N ASN A 171 -20.79 -30.27 -3.13
CA ASN A 171 -20.94 -29.27 -2.05
C ASN A 171 -19.77 -29.22 -1.05
N ILE A 172 -18.56 -29.61 -1.45
CA ILE A 172 -17.38 -29.59 -0.57
C ILE A 172 -17.13 -28.18 0.00
N GLU A 173 -17.47 -27.12 -0.73
CA GLU A 173 -17.37 -25.73 -0.29
C GLU A 173 -18.15 -25.44 1.01
N LYS A 174 -19.19 -26.23 1.32
CA LYS A 174 -19.98 -26.07 2.54
C LYS A 174 -19.31 -26.67 3.78
N GLN A 175 -18.19 -27.38 3.63
CA GLN A 175 -17.48 -27.95 4.77
C GLN A 175 -16.98 -26.85 5.72
N PRO A 176 -17.11 -27.01 7.04
CA PRO A 176 -16.73 -25.97 8.01
C PRO A 176 -15.30 -25.47 7.85
N GLN A 177 -14.37 -26.37 7.54
CA GLN A 177 -12.95 -26.05 7.33
C GLN A 177 -12.75 -25.11 6.14
N LEU A 178 -13.49 -25.30 5.04
CA LEU A 178 -13.44 -24.42 3.88
C LEU A 178 -14.15 -23.09 4.12
N GLN A 179 -15.23 -23.08 4.91
CA GLN A 179 -15.92 -21.85 5.31
C GLN A 179 -15.03 -20.94 6.16
N VAL A 180 -14.21 -21.51 7.06
CA VAL A 180 -13.21 -20.76 7.84
C VAL A 180 -12.14 -20.14 6.93
N ILE A 181 -11.67 -20.86 5.91
CA ILE A 181 -10.69 -20.32 4.97
C ILE A 181 -11.32 -19.23 4.09
N ALA A 182 -12.55 -19.43 3.63
CA ALA A 182 -13.28 -18.44 2.86
C ALA A 182 -13.50 -17.14 3.67
N SER A 183 -13.84 -17.26 4.96
CA SER A 183 -14.00 -16.09 5.83
C SER A 183 -12.69 -15.37 6.10
N GLN A 184 -11.58 -16.11 6.27
CA GLN A 184 -10.23 -15.54 6.38
C GLN A 184 -9.83 -14.77 5.12
N ILE A 185 -10.01 -15.35 3.93
CA ILE A 185 -9.73 -14.69 2.65
C ILE A 185 -10.55 -13.40 2.52
N ASN A 186 -11.83 -13.45 2.86
CA ASN A 186 -12.69 -12.28 2.82
C ASN A 186 -12.23 -11.19 3.81
N SER A 187 -11.81 -11.59 5.02
CA SER A 187 -11.26 -10.67 6.01
C SER A 187 -9.94 -10.04 5.56
N GLU A 188 -9.04 -10.81 4.95
CA GLU A 188 -7.79 -10.30 4.36
C GLU A 188 -8.05 -9.31 3.23
N ALA A 189 -9.01 -9.60 2.35
CA ALA A 189 -9.40 -8.71 1.26
C ALA A 189 -9.98 -7.39 1.79
N LYS A 190 -10.89 -7.46 2.78
CA LYS A 190 -11.42 -6.25 3.45
C LYS A 190 -10.33 -5.45 4.15
N ARG A 191 -9.39 -6.10 4.83
CA ARG A 191 -8.27 -5.42 5.50
C ARG A 191 -7.35 -4.74 4.49
N SER A 192 -7.14 -5.36 3.33
CA SER A 192 -6.36 -4.76 2.23
C SER A 192 -7.07 -3.54 1.64
N LEU A 193 -8.39 -3.61 1.45
CA LEU A 193 -9.21 -2.49 0.98
C LEU A 193 -9.20 -1.34 1.99
N TYR A 194 -9.34 -1.63 3.29
CA TYR A 194 -9.21 -0.66 4.37
C TYR A 194 -7.84 0.03 4.35
N SER A 195 -6.76 -0.75 4.25
CA SER A 195 -5.40 -0.20 4.24
C SER A 195 -5.18 0.72 3.04
N LEU A 196 -5.77 0.39 1.88
CA LEU A 196 -5.74 1.25 0.71
C LEU A 196 -6.55 2.53 0.92
N LEU A 197 -7.75 2.46 1.49
CA LEU A 197 -8.56 3.63 1.82
C LEU A 197 -7.76 4.62 2.70
N MET A 198 -7.19 4.14 3.80
CA MET A 198 -6.40 5.00 4.71
C MET A 198 -5.20 5.63 4.01
N ARG A 199 -4.52 4.87 3.14
CA ARG A 199 -3.39 5.37 2.36
C ARG A 199 -3.83 6.41 1.32
N THR A 200 -4.96 6.21 0.66
CA THR A 200 -5.54 7.16 -0.28
C THR A 200 -5.88 8.48 0.42
N ILE A 201 -6.49 8.43 1.62
CA ILE A 201 -6.76 9.62 2.43
C ILE A 201 -5.45 10.35 2.78
N GLN A 202 -4.46 9.62 3.30
CA GLN A 202 -3.16 10.20 3.67
C GLN A 202 -2.49 10.88 2.47
N PHE A 203 -2.43 10.22 1.32
CA PHE A 203 -1.78 10.79 0.13
C PHE A 203 -2.54 11.97 -0.46
N ARG A 204 -3.88 11.95 -0.46
CA ARG A 204 -4.69 13.10 -0.86
C ARG A 204 -4.49 14.30 0.07
N ALA A 205 -4.37 14.07 1.37
CA ALA A 205 -4.06 15.12 2.34
C ALA A 205 -2.71 15.77 2.05
N MET A 206 -1.68 14.94 1.78
CA MET A 206 -0.35 15.44 1.39
C MET A 206 -0.38 16.19 0.05
N SER A 207 -1.13 15.69 -0.94
CA SER A 207 -1.33 16.37 -2.23
C SER A 207 -2.01 17.72 -2.06
N LEU A 208 -3.02 17.82 -1.17
CA LEU A 208 -3.70 19.07 -0.86
C LEU A 208 -2.76 20.07 -0.18
N HIS A 209 -2.01 19.62 0.81
CA HIS A 209 -1.02 20.45 1.51
C HIS A 209 0.02 21.01 0.53
N ASN A 210 0.59 20.14 -0.31
CA ASN A 210 1.57 20.55 -1.33
C ASN A 210 0.96 21.53 -2.35
N LYS A 211 -0.28 21.29 -2.81
CA LYS A 211 -1.00 22.20 -3.72
C LYS A 211 -1.22 23.57 -3.07
N ARG A 212 -1.67 23.61 -1.80
CA ARG A 212 -1.86 24.87 -1.04
C ARG A 212 -0.56 25.64 -0.87
N ARG A 213 0.54 24.96 -0.52
CA ARG A 213 1.87 25.59 -0.39
C ARG A 213 2.37 26.16 -1.71
N ALA A 214 2.20 25.44 -2.81
CA ALA A 214 2.57 25.91 -4.14
C ALA A 214 1.74 27.14 -4.56
N LEU A 215 0.43 27.13 -4.31
CA LEU A 215 -0.45 28.28 -4.55
C LEU A 215 -0.02 29.51 -3.73
N ALA A 216 0.37 29.31 -2.46
CA ALA A 216 0.81 30.39 -1.58
C ALA A 216 2.07 31.11 -2.07
N ILE A 217 2.92 30.44 -2.86
CA ILE A 217 4.12 31.02 -3.49
C ILE A 217 3.87 31.47 -4.94
N GLY A 218 2.62 31.46 -5.41
CA GLY A 218 2.23 31.99 -6.71
C GLY A 218 2.26 31.00 -7.87
N VAL A 219 2.38 29.69 -7.63
CA VAL A 219 2.23 28.68 -8.69
C VAL A 219 0.78 28.65 -9.16
N THR A 220 0.55 28.82 -10.46
CA THR A 220 -0.80 28.81 -11.07
C THR A 220 -1.10 27.54 -11.84
N GLU A 221 -0.08 26.75 -12.21
CA GLU A 221 -0.23 25.58 -13.07
C GLU A 221 0.29 24.31 -12.41
N PHE A 222 -0.46 23.24 -12.59
CA PHE A 222 -0.12 21.91 -12.10
C PHE A 222 -0.35 20.87 -13.19
N ARG A 223 0.54 19.87 -13.24
CA ARG A 223 0.39 18.69 -14.09
C ARG A 223 0.45 17.44 -13.25
N VAL A 224 -0.36 16.45 -13.64
CA VAL A 224 -0.28 15.11 -13.07
C VAL A 224 0.93 14.41 -13.66
N MET A 225 1.76 13.85 -12.78
CA MET A 225 2.93 13.07 -13.14
C MET A 225 2.62 11.60 -12.89
N HIS A 226 2.53 10.82 -13.97
CA HIS A 226 2.36 9.38 -13.90
C HIS A 226 3.64 8.72 -13.39
N THR A 227 3.54 7.79 -12.45
CA THR A 227 4.69 6.97 -12.01
C THR A 227 4.96 5.82 -12.97
N PHE A 228 3.91 5.24 -13.55
CA PHE A 228 3.98 4.12 -14.47
C PHE A 228 3.36 4.51 -15.81
N GLU A 229 4.11 4.36 -16.91
CA GLU A 229 3.61 4.71 -18.25
C GLU A 229 2.39 3.86 -18.64
N GLN A 230 2.32 2.61 -18.15
CA GLN A 230 1.19 1.72 -18.38
C GLN A 230 -0.11 2.25 -17.78
N ASP A 231 -0.02 3.05 -16.72
CA ASP A 231 -1.19 3.59 -16.03
C ASP A 231 -1.64 4.95 -16.60
N ARG A 232 -0.86 5.54 -17.52
CA ARG A 232 -1.06 6.90 -18.04
C ARG A 232 -2.49 7.16 -18.49
N GLU A 233 -3.04 6.28 -19.33
CA GLU A 233 -4.39 6.41 -19.88
C GLU A 233 -5.49 6.39 -18.80
N PHE A 234 -5.30 5.65 -17.71
CA PHE A 234 -6.26 5.60 -16.61
C PHE A 234 -6.21 6.87 -15.78
N VAL A 235 -5.00 7.41 -15.60
CA VAL A 235 -4.78 8.66 -14.90
C VAL A 235 -5.30 9.85 -15.72
N GLU A 236 -5.08 9.86 -17.03
CA GLU A 236 -5.68 10.84 -17.95
C GLU A 236 -7.21 10.76 -17.93
N LEU A 237 -7.78 9.55 -17.93
CA LEU A 237 -9.23 9.34 -17.78
C LEU A 237 -9.74 9.91 -16.45
N ALA A 238 -9.05 9.65 -15.34
CA ALA A 238 -9.42 10.15 -14.02
C ALA A 238 -9.33 11.67 -13.93
N TRP A 239 -8.28 12.25 -14.52
CA TRP A 239 -8.12 13.69 -14.61
C TRP A 239 -9.22 14.35 -15.45
N MET A 240 -9.63 13.75 -16.57
CA MET A 240 -10.75 14.26 -17.36
C MET A 240 -12.09 14.23 -16.60
N ARG A 241 -12.31 13.22 -15.75
CA ARG A 241 -13.55 13.12 -14.94
C ARG A 241 -13.57 14.12 -13.78
N VAL A 242 -12.41 14.38 -13.18
CA VAL A 242 -12.26 15.34 -12.08
C VAL A 242 -11.05 16.24 -12.35
N PRO A 243 -11.20 17.32 -13.14
CA PRO A 243 -10.10 18.19 -13.59
C PRO A 243 -9.31 18.93 -12.50
N ASP A 244 -9.69 18.78 -11.24
CA ASP A 244 -9.01 19.35 -10.06
C ASP A 244 -8.73 18.29 -8.98
N GLY A 245 -8.81 17.01 -9.35
CA GLY A 245 -8.63 15.89 -8.44
C GLY A 245 -7.28 15.91 -7.74
N LEU A 246 -7.24 15.50 -6.48
CA LEU A 246 -6.00 15.35 -5.74
C LEU A 246 -5.50 13.91 -5.91
N PRO A 247 -4.25 13.69 -6.33
CA PRO A 247 -3.69 12.35 -6.37
C PRO A 247 -3.66 11.71 -4.98
N PRO A 248 -3.94 10.40 -4.85
CA PRO A 248 -4.34 9.45 -5.90
C PRO A 248 -5.69 9.79 -6.54
N LEU A 249 -5.76 9.85 -7.87
CA LEU A 249 -6.99 10.20 -8.60
C LEU A 249 -8.03 9.07 -8.57
N PHE A 250 -7.57 7.84 -8.36
CA PHE A 250 -8.39 6.66 -8.08
C PHE A 250 -7.66 5.77 -7.05
N PRO A 251 -8.35 4.81 -6.42
CA PRO A 251 -7.71 3.90 -5.47
C PRO A 251 -6.53 3.12 -6.08
N GLY A 252 -5.34 3.27 -5.51
CA GLY A 252 -4.12 2.62 -6.01
C GLY A 252 -3.34 3.42 -7.06
N ASP A 253 -3.85 4.59 -7.49
CA ASP A 253 -3.06 5.52 -8.29
C ASP A 253 -1.83 5.99 -7.50
N MET A 254 -0.67 5.98 -8.16
CA MET A 254 0.62 6.37 -7.60
C MET A 254 1.09 7.72 -8.15
N SER A 255 0.31 8.35 -9.03
CA SER A 255 0.63 9.62 -9.64
C SER A 255 0.78 10.73 -8.62
N GLY A 256 1.60 11.72 -8.96
CA GLY A 256 1.81 12.91 -8.14
C GLY A 256 1.35 14.18 -8.85
N LEU A 257 1.22 15.27 -8.11
CA LEU A 257 0.99 16.60 -8.67
C LEU A 257 2.31 17.36 -8.72
N ARG A 258 2.72 17.81 -9.91
CA ARG A 258 3.91 18.65 -10.12
C ARG A 258 3.48 20.07 -10.46
N SER A 259 4.10 21.05 -9.80
CA SER A 259 4.01 22.45 -10.17
C SER A 259 4.72 22.69 -11.50
N VAL A 260 4.09 23.41 -12.41
CA VAL A 260 4.66 23.80 -13.71
C VAL A 260 4.98 25.29 -13.67
N ILE A 261 6.20 25.63 -14.10
CA ILE A 261 6.59 27.03 -14.30
C ILE A 261 6.75 27.22 -15.80
N PRO A 262 5.82 27.95 -16.47
CA PRO A 262 5.75 28.02 -17.94
C PRO A 262 7.04 28.40 -18.67
N TYR A 263 8.00 29.04 -17.98
CA TYR A 263 9.26 29.51 -18.55
C TYR A 263 10.47 28.61 -18.24
N LEU A 264 10.30 27.49 -17.52
CA LEU A 264 11.39 26.61 -17.08
C LEU A 264 11.22 25.13 -17.46
N ASP A 265 10.08 24.73 -18.03
CA ASP A 265 9.71 23.34 -18.29
C ASP A 265 9.72 22.97 -19.81
N ASP A 266 10.64 23.56 -20.60
CA ASP A 266 10.96 23.13 -21.98
C ASP A 266 11.86 21.87 -22.02
#